data_AF-A0A4Q3RLE1-F1
#
_entry.id   AF-A0A4Q3RLE1-F1
#
_cell.length_a   1.000
_cell.length_b   1.000
_cell.length_c   1.000
_cell.angle_alpha   90.00
_cell.angle_beta   90.00
_cell.angle_gamma   90.00
#
_symmetry.space_group_name_H-M   'P 1'
#
loop_
_entity.id
_entity.type
_entity.pdbx_description
1 polymer ?
#
loop_
_entity_poly.entity_id
_entity_poly.type
_entity_poly.pdbx_seq_one_letter_code
_entity_poly.pdbx_strand_id
1 'polypeptide(L)'
;MFAKYVFLLVSVLSLQAQCSAQKQKIKIKDDKVKVKTEAAPKSTSVIVPAADQMDKYLPQLHGKNVALLVNHTSIVGKTHLIDTLLKAGINIKVIFGPEHGFRGDAPDGAKIETTADPKTGIPVVSLYGKKNKPSREDLKDIDVMVYDIQDVGTRFYTFISSMQYFMEAALENNIPLIILDRPNPNGFYVDGPVLDTAFRSFVGLQPVPVVYGMTTGEYANMILQQGWLGAAANEAYETLKRVRYRSGARFFQLHVIPVKNYTHKSKYVLPVKPSPNLPDMQSIYWYASTCFFEGTTFSEGRGTAKPFQYIGHPDMPKTMFSFTPKSTQGAPNPKHKDKVCYGYNLSGTTDDVLKKIDNKVQIKYLLDAYKLFPDKANFFGKSIDRLAGTNELAKQIKEGKTEAEIRQSWEPKLSEFKAIRKQYLMYPDFE
;
A
#
# COMPACT_ATOMS: atom_id res chain seq x y z
N MET A 1 62.83 -7.34 -30.60
CA MET A 1 64.13 -7.67 -29.98
C MET A 1 65.18 -6.80 -30.66
N PHE A 2 65.75 -5.81 -29.92
CA PHE A 2 66.98 -5.02 -30.15
C PHE A 2 67.21 -4.29 -31.50
N ALA A 3 67.19 -2.94 -31.52
CA ALA A 3 68.33 -1.99 -31.32
C ALA A 3 69.14 -1.78 -32.64
N LYS A 4 69.68 -0.62 -33.05
CA LYS A 4 70.31 0.55 -32.40
C LYS A 4 70.35 1.78 -33.36
N TYR A 5 70.45 2.95 -32.73
CA TYR A 5 70.89 4.31 -33.15
C TYR A 5 71.87 4.45 -34.33
N VAL A 6 71.78 5.59 -35.08
CA VAL A 6 72.89 6.56 -35.34
C VAL A 6 72.32 7.95 -35.72
N PHE A 7 72.95 9.01 -35.18
CA PHE A 7 72.76 10.46 -35.30
C PHE A 7 73.14 11.08 -36.66
N LEU A 8 72.59 12.25 -37.01
CA LEU A 8 73.40 13.35 -37.58
C LEU A 8 72.79 14.76 -37.33
N LEU A 9 73.70 15.68 -37.01
CA LEU A 9 73.59 17.13 -36.71
C LEU A 9 72.99 17.96 -37.88
N VAL A 10 72.47 19.19 -37.70
CA VAL A 10 73.24 20.45 -37.56
C VAL A 10 72.38 21.58 -36.98
N SER A 11 72.99 22.32 -36.05
CA SER A 11 72.58 23.56 -35.42
C SER A 11 73.22 24.79 -36.10
N VAL A 12 72.46 25.88 -36.30
CA VAL A 12 72.94 27.29 -36.35
C VAL A 12 71.76 28.17 -35.88
N LEU A 13 71.67 28.61 -34.61
CA LEU A 13 72.27 29.81 -33.99
C LEU A 13 71.96 31.15 -34.67
N SER A 14 71.05 31.93 -34.09
CA SER A 14 71.09 33.40 -34.11
C SER A 14 70.60 33.96 -32.77
N LEU A 15 71.10 35.15 -32.45
CA LEU A 15 71.54 35.60 -31.13
C LEU A 15 70.45 35.90 -30.10
N GLN A 16 70.85 35.65 -28.84
CA GLN A 16 70.28 36.20 -27.63
C GLN A 16 70.64 37.69 -27.46
N ALA A 17 69.70 38.46 -26.92
CA ALA A 17 70.01 39.55 -26.00
C ALA A 17 69.24 39.27 -24.70
N GLN A 18 69.99 38.96 -23.64
CA GLN A 18 69.49 38.79 -22.29
C GLN A 18 69.24 40.14 -21.63
N CYS A 19 68.10 40.28 -20.96
CA CYS A 19 68.01 41.08 -19.75
C CYS A 19 67.32 40.25 -18.68
N SER A 20 68.04 40.06 -17.58
CA SER A 20 67.66 39.31 -16.38
C SER A 20 66.77 40.18 -15.49
N ALA A 21 65.65 39.62 -15.02
CA ALA A 21 64.97 40.12 -13.83
C ALA A 21 64.39 38.96 -13.02
N GLN A 22 64.70 39.00 -11.72
CA GLN A 22 64.64 37.95 -10.72
C GLN A 22 63.20 37.74 -10.21
N LYS A 23 62.72 36.49 -10.22
CA LYS A 23 61.39 36.11 -9.71
C LYS A 23 61.33 36.23 -8.18
N GLN A 24 60.51 37.15 -7.65
CA GLN A 24 59.98 37.06 -6.30
C GLN A 24 58.76 36.12 -6.27
N LYS A 25 58.81 35.08 -5.44
CA LYS A 25 57.67 34.19 -5.16
C LYS A 25 56.73 34.88 -4.18
N ILE A 26 55.58 35.36 -4.67
CA ILE A 26 54.45 35.74 -3.82
C ILE A 26 53.60 34.48 -3.58
N LYS A 27 53.47 34.06 -2.32
CA LYS A 27 52.48 33.06 -1.90
C LYS A 27 51.10 33.72 -1.90
N ILE A 28 50.32 33.46 -2.94
CA ILE A 28 48.88 33.76 -2.95
C ILE A 28 48.19 32.62 -2.18
N LYS A 29 47.44 32.97 -1.12
CA LYS A 29 46.53 32.02 -0.48
C LYS A 29 45.35 31.81 -1.43
N ASP A 30 45.12 30.56 -1.82
CA ASP A 30 43.90 30.13 -2.52
C ASP A 30 42.71 30.20 -1.55
N ASP A 31 42.18 31.39 -1.30
CA ASP A 31 40.82 31.52 -0.76
C ASP A 31 39.85 31.28 -1.90
N LYS A 32 39.49 29.99 -2.08
CA LYS A 32 38.35 29.59 -2.92
C LYS A 32 37.09 30.25 -2.35
N VAL A 33 36.66 31.34 -2.98
CA VAL A 33 35.31 31.90 -2.81
C VAL A 33 34.32 30.82 -3.23
N LYS A 34 33.78 30.09 -2.26
CA LYS A 34 32.60 29.24 -2.46
C LYS A 34 31.42 30.16 -2.70
N VAL A 35 31.09 30.38 -3.98
CA VAL A 35 29.76 30.83 -4.35
C VAL A 35 28.79 29.77 -3.84
N LYS A 36 28.08 30.08 -2.75
CA LYS A 36 26.91 29.30 -2.34
C LYS A 36 25.88 29.49 -3.46
N THR A 37 25.81 28.54 -4.38
CA THR A 37 24.57 28.28 -5.08
C THR A 37 23.57 27.87 -4.00
N GLU A 38 22.74 28.82 -3.56
CA GLU A 38 21.53 28.49 -2.84
C GLU A 38 20.77 27.51 -3.72
N ALA A 39 20.62 26.28 -3.23
CA ALA A 39 19.71 25.33 -3.82
C ALA A 39 18.36 26.03 -3.89
N ALA A 40 17.79 26.16 -5.09
CA ALA A 40 16.42 26.58 -5.26
C ALA A 40 15.56 25.83 -4.23
N PRO A 41 14.63 26.49 -3.53
CA PRO A 41 13.80 25.83 -2.54
C PRO A 41 13.20 24.60 -3.22
N LYS A 42 13.45 23.40 -2.67
CA LYS A 42 12.78 22.19 -3.11
C LYS A 42 11.29 22.46 -2.92
N SER A 43 10.63 22.91 -3.97
CA SER A 43 9.19 22.88 -4.10
C SER A 43 8.82 21.41 -3.97
N THR A 44 8.52 20.95 -2.76
CA THR A 44 7.86 19.67 -2.54
C THR A 44 6.49 19.80 -3.17
N SER A 45 6.40 19.46 -4.45
CA SER A 45 5.17 19.53 -5.19
C SER A 45 4.14 18.67 -4.46
N VAL A 46 2.97 19.26 -4.19
CA VAL A 46 1.90 18.59 -3.44
C VAL A 46 1.52 17.29 -4.16
N ILE A 47 1.49 16.18 -3.43
CA ILE A 47 1.01 14.89 -3.94
C ILE A 47 -0.47 15.04 -4.26
N VAL A 48 -0.87 14.76 -5.49
CA VAL A 48 -2.27 14.88 -5.95
C VAL A 48 -2.79 13.49 -6.31
N PRO A 49 -3.72 12.92 -5.52
CA PRO A 49 -4.41 11.69 -5.88
C PRO A 49 -5.06 11.75 -7.26
N ALA A 50 -5.30 10.60 -7.87
CA ALA A 50 -5.94 10.55 -9.19
C ALA A 50 -7.32 11.19 -9.22
N ALA A 51 -8.11 11.00 -8.15
CA ALA A 51 -9.47 11.52 -8.06
C ALA A 51 -9.53 13.06 -8.16
N ASP A 52 -8.48 13.76 -7.70
CA ASP A 52 -8.35 15.23 -7.79
C ASP A 52 -7.92 15.73 -9.19
N GLN A 53 -7.60 14.83 -10.12
CA GLN A 53 -7.19 15.13 -11.50
C GLN A 53 -8.35 14.88 -12.48
N MET A 54 -9.48 15.56 -12.26
CA MET A 54 -10.75 15.33 -12.98
C MET A 54 -10.62 15.41 -14.51
N ASP A 55 -9.75 16.29 -15.02
CA ASP A 55 -9.48 16.44 -16.45
C ASP A 55 -8.93 15.15 -17.10
N LYS A 56 -8.30 14.27 -16.30
CA LYS A 56 -7.69 13.03 -16.79
C LYS A 56 -8.69 11.90 -17.04
N TYR A 57 -9.83 11.91 -16.35
CA TYR A 57 -10.78 10.79 -16.41
C TYR A 57 -12.21 11.18 -16.79
N LEU A 58 -12.67 12.42 -16.54
CA LEU A 58 -14.03 12.83 -16.92
C LEU A 58 -14.36 12.62 -18.40
N PRO A 59 -13.46 12.90 -19.37
CA PRO A 59 -13.75 12.65 -20.78
C PRO A 59 -14.09 11.18 -21.08
N GLN A 60 -13.58 10.25 -20.27
CA GLN A 60 -13.82 8.81 -20.42
C GLN A 60 -15.15 8.37 -19.78
N LEU A 61 -15.79 9.22 -18.98
CA LEU A 61 -17.04 8.94 -18.24
C LEU A 61 -18.26 9.65 -18.83
N HIS A 62 -18.09 10.75 -19.57
CA HIS A 62 -19.22 11.48 -20.15
C HIS A 62 -20.03 10.61 -21.13
N GLY A 63 -21.36 10.68 -21.01
CA GLY A 63 -22.29 9.92 -21.84
C GLY A 63 -22.35 8.42 -21.54
N LYS A 64 -21.68 7.94 -20.48
CA LYS A 64 -21.63 6.53 -20.08
C LYS A 64 -22.42 6.25 -18.81
N ASN A 65 -22.92 5.03 -18.69
CA ASN A 65 -23.45 4.44 -17.47
C ASN A 65 -22.29 3.95 -16.59
N VAL A 66 -22.06 4.62 -15.45
CA VAL A 66 -20.89 4.38 -14.59
C VAL A 66 -21.26 3.55 -13.37
N ALA A 67 -20.44 2.54 -13.08
CA ALA A 67 -20.43 1.81 -11.82
C ALA A 67 -19.20 2.20 -10.99
N LEU A 68 -19.36 2.36 -9.67
CA LEU A 68 -18.29 2.80 -8.77
C LEU A 68 -18.09 1.83 -7.61
N LEU A 69 -16.87 1.35 -7.37
CA LEU A 69 -16.48 0.77 -6.09
C LEU A 69 -15.71 1.83 -5.29
N VAL A 70 -16.36 2.34 -4.24
CA VAL A 70 -15.93 3.50 -3.45
C VAL A 70 -16.22 3.29 -1.97
N ASN A 71 -15.55 4.06 -1.12
CA ASN A 71 -15.92 4.18 0.28
C ASN A 71 -15.78 5.62 0.80
N HIS A 72 -15.86 5.84 2.12
CA HIS A 72 -15.82 7.18 2.70
C HIS A 72 -14.49 7.90 2.47
N THR A 73 -13.44 7.19 2.07
CA THR A 73 -12.13 7.75 1.72
C THR A 73 -12.06 8.28 0.29
N SER A 74 -13.07 7.99 -0.54
CA SER A 74 -13.18 8.40 -1.94
C SER A 74 -13.52 9.89 -2.05
N ILE A 75 -12.64 10.75 -1.56
CA ILE A 75 -12.79 12.20 -1.55
C ILE A 75 -11.99 12.85 -2.68
N VAL A 76 -12.54 13.95 -3.21
CA VAL A 76 -11.95 14.92 -4.12
C VAL A 76 -11.99 16.27 -3.41
N GLY A 77 -10.82 16.79 -3.03
CA GLY A 77 -10.70 17.91 -2.09
C GLY A 77 -11.41 17.61 -0.76
N LYS A 78 -12.63 18.15 -0.58
CA LYS A 78 -13.47 17.96 0.62
C LYS A 78 -14.81 17.28 0.33
N THR A 79 -15.04 16.86 -0.91
CA THR A 79 -16.33 16.34 -1.37
C THR A 79 -16.16 14.89 -1.78
N HIS A 80 -17.15 14.04 -1.50
CA HIS A 80 -17.12 12.66 -1.96
C HIS A 80 -17.12 12.57 -3.50
N LEU A 81 -16.44 11.57 -4.07
CA LEU A 81 -16.30 11.38 -5.52
C LEU A 81 -17.67 11.27 -6.21
N ILE A 82 -18.60 10.49 -5.65
CA ILE A 82 -19.99 10.39 -6.16
C ILE A 82 -20.62 11.77 -6.36
N ASP A 83 -20.59 12.61 -5.32
CA ASP A 83 -21.22 13.94 -5.38
C ASP A 83 -20.51 14.84 -6.39
N THR A 84 -19.19 14.69 -6.51
CA THR A 84 -18.35 15.41 -7.47
C THR A 84 -18.67 15.02 -8.92
N LEU A 85 -18.80 13.72 -9.19
CA LEU A 85 -19.14 13.16 -10.50
C LEU A 85 -20.57 13.54 -10.92
N LEU A 86 -21.54 13.48 -10.01
CA LEU A 86 -22.91 13.90 -10.28
C LEU A 86 -22.99 15.38 -10.64
N LYS A 87 -22.27 16.23 -9.90
CA LYS A 87 -22.18 17.67 -10.22
C LYS A 87 -21.54 17.92 -11.58
N ALA A 88 -20.64 17.04 -12.02
CA ALA A 88 -20.03 17.07 -13.35
C ALA A 88 -20.92 16.47 -14.46
N GLY A 89 -22.16 16.05 -14.14
CA GLY A 89 -23.10 15.49 -15.12
C GLY A 89 -22.79 14.04 -15.52
N ILE A 90 -22.05 13.29 -14.70
CA ILE A 90 -21.79 11.88 -14.93
C ILE A 90 -22.96 11.04 -14.46
N ASN A 91 -23.41 10.10 -15.29
CA ASN A 91 -24.52 9.21 -15.00
C ASN A 91 -24.04 7.97 -14.23
N ILE A 92 -24.20 8.01 -12.91
CA ILE A 92 -23.87 6.89 -12.02
C ILE A 92 -25.10 5.98 -11.90
N LYS A 93 -24.95 4.71 -12.31
CA LYS A 93 -26.02 3.71 -12.27
C LYS A 93 -26.04 2.87 -11.00
N VAL A 94 -24.87 2.57 -10.45
CA VAL A 94 -24.74 1.71 -9.27
C VAL A 94 -23.47 2.05 -8.49
N ILE A 95 -23.58 1.99 -7.17
CA ILE A 95 -22.47 2.14 -6.22
C ILE A 95 -22.25 0.79 -5.55
N PHE A 96 -21.00 0.37 -5.47
CA PHE A 96 -20.56 -0.79 -4.71
C PHE A 96 -19.82 -0.31 -3.47
N GLY A 97 -20.23 -0.79 -2.30
CA GLY A 97 -19.60 -0.50 -1.01
C GLY A 97 -18.93 -1.75 -0.42
N PRO A 98 -17.71 -1.64 0.15
CA PRO A 98 -17.04 -2.74 0.84
C PRO A 98 -17.59 -2.92 2.28
N GLU A 99 -16.76 -3.45 3.19
CA GLU A 99 -17.07 -3.85 4.58
C GLU A 99 -17.73 -2.79 5.47
N HIS A 100 -17.44 -1.50 5.26
CA HIS A 100 -17.97 -0.38 6.06
C HIS A 100 -18.98 0.49 5.31
N GLY A 101 -19.53 -0.03 4.19
CA GLY A 101 -20.33 0.77 3.27
C GLY A 101 -19.49 1.87 2.61
N PHE A 102 -20.17 2.89 2.06
CA PHE A 102 -19.49 3.91 1.27
C PHE A 102 -19.52 5.36 1.80
N ARG A 103 -20.46 5.71 2.69
CA ARG A 103 -20.46 7.05 3.33
C ARG A 103 -19.74 7.06 4.69
N GLY A 104 -19.39 5.89 5.24
CA GLY A 104 -18.68 5.77 6.52
C GLY A 104 -19.60 5.76 7.75
N ASP A 105 -20.91 5.70 7.53
CA ASP A 105 -21.94 5.74 8.58
C ASP A 105 -22.33 4.34 9.09
N ALA A 106 -21.86 3.26 8.45
CA ALA A 106 -22.21 1.89 8.83
C ALA A 106 -21.26 1.34 9.92
N PRO A 107 -21.78 0.72 10.99
CA PRO A 107 -20.96 0.02 11.99
C PRO A 107 -20.17 -1.16 11.41
N ASP A 108 -19.04 -1.52 12.03
CA ASP A 108 -18.25 -2.72 11.69
C ASP A 108 -19.14 -3.99 11.77
N GLY A 109 -19.24 -4.72 10.65
CA GLY A 109 -20.02 -5.96 10.56
C GLY A 109 -21.53 -5.78 10.40
N ALA A 110 -22.05 -4.57 10.18
CA ALA A 110 -23.45 -4.35 9.85
C ALA A 110 -23.81 -4.99 8.50
N LYS A 111 -24.94 -5.69 8.43
CA LYS A 111 -25.50 -6.20 7.17
C LYS A 111 -25.98 -5.00 6.36
N ILE A 112 -25.19 -4.56 5.39
CA ILE A 112 -25.63 -3.59 4.40
C ILE A 112 -26.32 -4.39 3.29
N GLU A 113 -27.64 -4.43 3.31
CA GLU A 113 -28.40 -4.97 2.17
C GLU A 113 -28.34 -4.00 0.98
N THR A 114 -28.68 -4.48 -0.21
CA THR A 114 -28.84 -3.61 -1.38
C THR A 114 -29.87 -2.54 -1.04
N THR A 115 -29.45 -1.28 -1.05
CA THR A 115 -30.25 -0.12 -0.66
C THR A 115 -30.08 0.98 -1.70
N ALA A 116 -30.77 2.11 -1.57
CA ALA A 116 -30.46 3.31 -2.33
C ALA A 116 -29.69 4.29 -1.45
N ASP A 117 -28.74 5.04 -2.01
CA ASP A 117 -28.09 6.16 -1.32
C ASP A 117 -29.15 7.21 -0.97
N PRO A 118 -29.44 7.49 0.31
CA PRO A 118 -30.52 8.40 0.68
C PRO A 118 -30.35 9.81 0.09
N LYS A 119 -29.12 10.22 -0.20
CA LYS A 119 -28.81 11.55 -0.75
C LYS A 119 -29.05 11.66 -2.25
N THR A 120 -28.80 10.58 -3.01
CA THR A 120 -28.76 10.62 -4.48
C THR A 120 -29.79 9.71 -5.14
N GLY A 121 -30.40 8.79 -4.39
CA GLY A 121 -31.33 7.78 -4.90
C GLY A 121 -30.66 6.64 -5.69
N ILE A 122 -29.33 6.66 -5.83
CA ILE A 122 -28.59 5.69 -6.63
C ILE A 122 -28.57 4.33 -5.90
N PRO A 123 -28.79 3.20 -6.61
CA PRO A 123 -28.62 1.86 -6.04
C PRO A 123 -27.22 1.62 -5.45
N VAL A 124 -27.18 1.03 -4.27
CA VAL A 124 -25.99 0.68 -3.50
C VAL A 124 -26.00 -0.83 -3.26
N VAL A 125 -24.97 -1.52 -3.73
CA VAL A 125 -24.77 -2.97 -3.55
C VAL A 125 -23.60 -3.20 -2.60
N SER A 126 -23.83 -3.94 -1.52
CA SER A 126 -22.72 -4.35 -0.65
C SER A 126 -21.92 -5.49 -1.29
N LEU A 127 -20.60 -5.32 -1.34
CA LEU A 127 -19.63 -6.35 -1.69
C LEU A 127 -18.92 -6.89 -0.44
N TYR A 128 -19.68 -7.07 0.65
CA TYR A 128 -19.21 -7.70 1.87
C TYR A 128 -20.11 -8.86 2.34
N GLY A 129 -19.50 -9.82 3.03
CA GLY A 129 -20.20 -11.00 3.57
C GLY A 129 -20.57 -12.00 2.48
N LYS A 130 -21.87 -12.18 2.21
CA LYS A 130 -22.37 -13.21 1.28
C LYS A 130 -22.03 -12.92 -0.19
N LYS A 131 -21.77 -11.66 -0.52
CA LYS A 131 -21.46 -11.19 -1.87
C LYS A 131 -20.20 -10.35 -1.78
N ASN A 132 -19.17 -10.72 -2.53
CA ASN A 132 -17.86 -10.05 -2.52
C ASN A 132 -17.42 -9.63 -3.94
N LYS A 133 -18.22 -9.97 -4.95
CA LYS A 133 -18.00 -9.68 -6.37
C LYS A 133 -19.31 -9.18 -6.99
N PRO A 134 -19.31 -8.15 -7.85
CA PRO A 134 -20.47 -7.79 -8.66
C PRO A 134 -20.94 -8.99 -9.49
N SER A 135 -22.25 -9.19 -9.52
CA SER A 135 -22.91 -10.14 -10.40
C SER A 135 -23.12 -9.54 -11.79
N ARG A 136 -23.38 -10.39 -12.77
CA ARG A 136 -23.73 -9.95 -14.13
C ARG A 136 -24.96 -9.03 -14.15
N GLU A 137 -25.93 -9.26 -13.26
CA GLU A 137 -27.13 -8.42 -13.16
C GLU A 137 -26.81 -7.03 -12.59
N ASP A 138 -25.91 -6.94 -11.59
CA ASP A 138 -25.50 -5.62 -11.06
C ASP A 138 -24.78 -4.77 -12.12
N LEU A 139 -24.19 -5.43 -13.12
CA LEU A 139 -23.42 -4.80 -14.19
C LEU A 139 -24.22 -4.64 -15.49
N LYS A 140 -25.53 -4.89 -15.45
CA LYS A 140 -26.41 -4.68 -16.59
C LYS A 140 -26.40 -3.20 -16.99
N ASP A 141 -26.23 -2.96 -18.29
CA ASP A 141 -26.17 -1.63 -18.91
C ASP A 141 -25.04 -0.73 -18.38
N ILE A 142 -23.99 -1.30 -17.77
CA ILE A 142 -22.79 -0.55 -17.35
C ILE A 142 -21.78 -0.47 -18.48
N ASP A 143 -21.33 0.75 -18.79
CA ASP A 143 -20.37 1.03 -19.86
C ASP A 143 -18.93 1.14 -19.34
N VAL A 144 -18.75 1.53 -18.07
CA VAL A 144 -17.44 1.70 -17.43
C VAL A 144 -17.54 1.52 -15.92
N MET A 145 -16.55 0.85 -15.35
CA MET A 145 -16.37 0.66 -13.92
C MET A 145 -15.24 1.56 -13.42
N VAL A 146 -15.39 2.11 -12.21
CA VAL A 146 -14.41 2.98 -11.57
C VAL A 146 -14.12 2.48 -10.16
N TYR A 147 -12.85 2.30 -9.83
CA TYR A 147 -12.37 2.01 -8.48
C TYR A 147 -11.64 3.22 -7.90
N ASP A 148 -12.04 3.65 -6.71
CA ASP A 148 -11.38 4.71 -5.96
C ASP A 148 -11.50 4.45 -4.47
N ILE A 149 -10.50 3.83 -3.83
CA ILE A 149 -10.49 3.60 -2.38
C ILE A 149 -9.06 3.77 -1.85
N GLN A 150 -8.91 4.47 -0.72
CA GLN A 150 -7.64 4.60 -0.02
C GLN A 150 -7.29 3.30 0.71
N ASP A 151 -6.24 2.63 0.24
CA ASP A 151 -5.63 1.48 0.91
C ASP A 151 -4.57 1.93 1.96
N VAL A 152 -4.01 0.99 2.72
CA VAL A 152 -2.96 1.25 3.72
C VAL A 152 -1.64 0.50 3.47
N GLY A 153 -1.54 -0.27 2.37
CA GLY A 153 -0.30 -0.91 1.95
C GLY A 153 0.04 -2.21 2.65
N THR A 154 -0.95 -2.86 3.26
CA THR A 154 -0.78 -4.13 3.98
C THR A 154 -1.70 -5.20 3.42
N ARG A 155 -1.21 -6.42 3.18
CA ARG A 155 -1.94 -7.50 2.50
C ARG A 155 -3.28 -7.86 3.15
N PHE A 156 -3.36 -7.82 4.48
CA PHE A 156 -4.57 -8.15 5.22
C PHE A 156 -5.58 -6.99 5.32
N TYR A 157 -5.27 -5.83 4.75
CA TYR A 157 -6.26 -4.79 4.52
C TYR A 157 -7.02 -5.11 3.23
N THR A 158 -8.30 -5.43 3.37
CA THR A 158 -9.04 -6.23 2.37
C THR A 158 -9.48 -5.47 1.11
N PHE A 159 -9.17 -4.18 0.98
CA PHE A 159 -9.58 -3.40 -0.19
C PHE A 159 -8.88 -3.83 -1.47
N ILE A 160 -7.62 -4.30 -1.42
CA ILE A 160 -6.98 -4.94 -2.58
C ILE A 160 -7.67 -6.26 -2.99
N SER A 161 -8.29 -6.97 -2.04
CA SER A 161 -9.09 -8.17 -2.33
C SER A 161 -10.43 -7.80 -2.97
N SER A 162 -11.12 -6.77 -2.45
CA SER A 162 -12.32 -6.20 -3.08
C SER A 162 -12.03 -5.70 -4.50
N MET A 163 -10.91 -5.00 -4.69
CA MET A 163 -10.48 -4.51 -6.00
C MET A 163 -10.23 -5.67 -6.98
N GLN A 164 -9.58 -6.75 -6.53
CA GLN A 164 -9.36 -7.92 -7.38
C GLN A 164 -10.71 -8.50 -7.86
N TYR A 165 -11.66 -8.75 -6.97
CA TYR A 165 -12.97 -9.27 -7.38
C TYR A 165 -13.74 -8.30 -8.28
N PHE A 166 -13.64 -7.00 -8.03
CA PHE A 166 -14.22 -5.98 -8.90
C PHE A 166 -13.61 -6.00 -10.30
N MET A 167 -12.28 -6.19 -10.40
CA MET A 167 -11.58 -6.32 -11.67
C MET A 167 -11.91 -7.64 -12.40
N GLU A 168 -12.04 -8.76 -11.67
CA GLU A 168 -12.50 -10.03 -12.22
C GLU A 168 -13.88 -9.89 -12.84
N ALA A 169 -14.83 -9.24 -12.16
CA ALA A 169 -16.17 -8.99 -12.70
C ALA A 169 -16.12 -8.08 -13.96
N ALA A 170 -15.26 -7.07 -13.98
CA ALA A 170 -15.08 -6.21 -15.14
C ALA A 170 -14.55 -7.00 -16.36
N LEU A 171 -13.56 -7.86 -16.14
CA LEU A 171 -13.00 -8.74 -17.18
C LEU A 171 -14.01 -9.74 -17.72
N GLU A 172 -14.70 -10.46 -16.82
CA GLU A 172 -15.71 -11.46 -17.17
C GLU A 172 -16.86 -10.88 -18.00
N ASN A 173 -17.16 -9.58 -17.84
CA ASN A 173 -18.21 -8.87 -18.58
C ASN A 173 -17.66 -7.96 -19.69
N ASN A 174 -16.34 -7.91 -19.92
CA ASN A 174 -15.66 -7.03 -20.87
C ASN A 174 -16.05 -5.55 -20.72
N ILE A 175 -16.10 -5.08 -19.47
CA ILE A 175 -16.38 -3.69 -19.12
C ILE A 175 -15.04 -2.99 -18.80
N PRO A 176 -14.70 -1.86 -19.44
CA PRO A 176 -13.53 -1.08 -19.09
C PRO A 176 -13.49 -0.71 -17.60
N LEU A 177 -12.31 -0.81 -16.99
CA LEU A 177 -12.07 -0.45 -15.60
C LEU A 177 -11.10 0.73 -15.51
N ILE A 178 -11.52 1.79 -14.84
CA ILE A 178 -10.67 2.92 -14.47
C ILE A 178 -10.30 2.79 -12.98
N ILE A 179 -9.01 2.81 -12.67
CA ILE A 179 -8.51 2.91 -11.30
C ILE A 179 -8.04 4.34 -11.07
N LEU A 180 -8.69 5.03 -10.15
CA LEU A 180 -8.21 6.32 -9.64
C LEU A 180 -7.19 6.00 -8.54
N ASP A 181 -5.92 5.97 -8.92
CA ASP A 181 -4.87 5.54 -7.99
C ASP A 181 -4.68 6.51 -6.83
N ARG A 182 -4.30 5.96 -5.68
CA ARG A 182 -4.05 6.71 -4.44
C ARG A 182 -2.67 6.37 -3.87
N PRO A 183 -2.00 7.31 -3.18
CA PRO A 183 -0.73 7.04 -2.53
C PRO A 183 -0.85 5.86 -1.55
N ASN A 184 0.13 4.96 -1.55
CA ASN A 184 0.24 3.94 -0.51
C ASN A 184 0.99 4.54 0.69
N PRO A 185 0.37 4.68 1.89
CA PRO A 185 1.06 5.23 3.05
C PRO A 185 2.23 4.37 3.53
N ASN A 186 2.22 3.06 3.28
CA ASN A 186 3.31 2.13 3.53
C ASN A 186 4.05 1.75 2.22
N GLY A 187 3.95 2.57 1.17
CA GLY A 187 4.56 2.33 -0.14
C GLY A 187 6.08 2.45 -0.18
N PHE A 188 6.70 2.79 0.95
CA PHE A 188 8.11 3.13 1.07
C PHE A 188 9.03 2.00 1.49
N TYR A 189 8.49 0.79 1.61
CA TYR A 189 9.25 -0.41 1.92
C TYR A 189 8.47 -1.66 1.48
N VAL A 190 9.16 -2.79 1.47
CA VAL A 190 8.59 -4.11 1.17
C VAL A 190 9.16 -5.10 2.20
N ASP A 191 8.32 -5.72 3.01
CA ASP A 191 8.75 -6.64 4.08
C ASP A 191 7.64 -7.60 4.56
N GLY A 192 8.07 -8.66 5.26
CA GLY A 192 7.24 -9.66 5.90
C GLY A 192 7.04 -10.94 5.07
N PRO A 193 6.46 -11.99 5.67
CA PRO A 193 6.25 -13.26 4.98
C PRO A 193 5.37 -13.10 3.72
N VAL A 194 5.81 -13.71 2.63
CA VAL A 194 5.05 -13.80 1.36
C VAL A 194 3.97 -14.86 1.48
N LEU A 195 2.75 -14.53 1.06
CA LEU A 195 1.62 -15.44 1.13
C LEU A 195 1.91 -16.71 0.31
N ASP A 196 1.83 -17.86 0.96
CA ASP A 196 1.62 -19.14 0.32
C ASP A 196 0.13 -19.28 -0.02
N THR A 197 -0.18 -19.53 -1.30
CA THR A 197 -1.55 -19.58 -1.80
C THR A 197 -2.38 -20.72 -1.18
N ALA A 198 -1.76 -21.69 -0.49
CA ALA A 198 -2.45 -22.64 0.37
C ALA A 198 -3.21 -21.97 1.54
N PHE A 199 -2.77 -20.78 1.98
CA PHE A 199 -3.39 -19.98 3.04
C PHE A 199 -4.26 -18.84 2.50
N ARG A 200 -4.56 -18.86 1.18
CA ARG A 200 -5.39 -17.86 0.51
C ARG A 200 -6.73 -17.68 1.24
N SER A 201 -7.07 -16.43 1.51
CA SER A 201 -8.36 -16.03 2.07
C SER A 201 -8.65 -14.56 1.73
N PHE A 202 -9.78 -14.01 2.17
CA PHE A 202 -10.11 -12.62 1.85
C PHE A 202 -9.11 -11.59 2.42
N VAL A 203 -8.36 -11.95 3.48
CA VAL A 203 -7.26 -11.15 4.04
C VAL A 203 -5.91 -11.38 3.35
N GLY A 204 -5.90 -12.05 2.19
CA GLY A 204 -4.70 -12.30 1.41
C GLY A 204 -4.98 -13.25 0.26
N LEU A 205 -5.15 -12.70 -0.95
CA LEU A 205 -5.43 -13.49 -2.14
C LEU A 205 -4.18 -13.92 -2.90
N GLN A 206 -3.15 -13.08 -2.93
CA GLN A 206 -2.02 -13.24 -3.84
C GLN A 206 -0.69 -13.42 -3.13
N PRO A 207 0.31 -14.06 -3.78
CA PRO A 207 1.63 -14.31 -3.23
C PRO A 207 2.46 -13.03 -3.12
N VAL A 208 1.99 -12.10 -2.27
CA VAL A 208 2.62 -10.84 -1.93
C VAL A 208 3.00 -10.84 -0.45
N PRO A 209 4.07 -10.12 -0.05
CA PRO A 209 4.45 -9.97 1.35
C PRO A 209 3.40 -9.18 2.13
N VAL A 210 3.56 -9.14 3.45
CA VAL A 210 2.66 -8.37 4.34
C VAL A 210 2.64 -6.91 3.94
N VAL A 211 3.80 -6.30 3.71
CA VAL A 211 3.92 -4.96 3.14
C VAL A 211 4.44 -5.10 1.72
N TYR A 212 3.57 -4.86 0.75
CA TYR A 212 3.85 -5.12 -0.66
C TYR A 212 4.37 -3.89 -1.41
N GLY A 213 4.38 -2.71 -0.79
CA GLY A 213 5.07 -1.52 -1.30
C GLY A 213 4.55 -0.97 -2.64
N MET A 214 3.32 -1.29 -3.05
CA MET A 214 2.75 -0.85 -4.33
C MET A 214 1.50 0.00 -4.10
N THR A 215 1.18 0.90 -5.01
CA THR A 215 -0.17 1.48 -5.03
C THR A 215 -1.19 0.45 -5.51
N THR A 216 -2.48 0.75 -5.36
CA THR A 216 -3.55 -0.12 -5.88
C THR A 216 -3.50 -0.26 -7.40
N GLY A 217 -3.14 0.81 -8.12
CA GLY A 217 -2.98 0.79 -9.57
C GLY A 217 -1.82 -0.09 -10.05
N GLU A 218 -0.66 0.00 -9.39
CA GLU A 218 0.48 -0.88 -9.66
C GLU A 218 0.14 -2.34 -9.35
N TYR A 219 -0.50 -2.59 -8.21
CA TYR A 219 -0.94 -3.94 -7.81
C TYR A 219 -1.94 -4.52 -8.82
N ALA A 220 -2.92 -3.74 -9.28
CA ALA A 220 -3.90 -4.18 -10.29
C ALA A 220 -3.24 -4.60 -11.61
N ASN A 221 -2.30 -3.79 -12.10
CA ASN A 221 -1.52 -4.13 -13.30
C ASN A 221 -0.71 -5.42 -13.10
N MET A 222 -0.06 -5.58 -11.95
CA MET A 222 0.70 -6.79 -11.62
C MET A 222 -0.19 -8.03 -11.63
N ILE A 223 -1.30 -8.04 -10.88
CA ILE A 223 -2.14 -9.23 -10.77
C ILE A 223 -2.82 -9.60 -12.10
N LEU A 224 -3.13 -8.61 -12.94
CA LEU A 224 -3.65 -8.82 -14.28
C LEU A 224 -2.61 -9.52 -15.17
N GLN A 225 -1.40 -8.98 -15.24
CA GLN A 225 -0.37 -9.47 -16.17
C GLN A 225 0.33 -10.74 -15.70
N GLN A 226 0.36 -10.99 -14.40
CA GLN A 226 0.87 -12.24 -13.82
C GLN A 226 -0.16 -13.40 -13.92
N GLY A 227 -1.38 -13.14 -14.40
CA GLY A 227 -2.43 -14.16 -14.47
C GLY A 227 -2.89 -14.63 -13.09
N TRP A 228 -2.86 -13.74 -12.10
CA TRP A 228 -3.16 -14.09 -10.70
C TRP A 228 -4.65 -14.01 -10.35
N LEU A 229 -5.51 -13.71 -11.33
CA LEU A 229 -6.95 -13.60 -11.15
C LEU A 229 -7.64 -14.98 -11.13
N GLY A 230 -8.95 -14.98 -10.86
CA GLY A 230 -9.81 -16.14 -11.05
C GLY A 230 -9.72 -16.71 -12.46
N ALA A 231 -9.88 -18.03 -12.60
CA ALA A 231 -9.73 -18.74 -13.88
C ALA A 231 -10.58 -18.14 -15.01
N ALA A 232 -11.85 -17.82 -14.73
CA ALA A 232 -12.75 -17.21 -15.70
C ALA A 232 -12.27 -15.82 -16.16
N ALA A 233 -11.77 -15.00 -15.24
CA ALA A 233 -11.24 -13.67 -15.57
C ALA A 233 -9.93 -13.75 -16.38
N ASN A 234 -9.03 -14.69 -16.04
CA ASN A 234 -7.81 -14.93 -16.81
C ASN A 234 -8.13 -15.43 -18.24
N GLU A 235 -9.09 -16.35 -18.37
CA GLU A 235 -9.54 -16.85 -19.68
C GLU A 235 -10.18 -15.73 -20.51
N ALA A 236 -11.01 -14.89 -19.89
CA ALA A 236 -11.59 -13.71 -20.54
C ALA A 236 -10.48 -12.74 -21.01
N TYR A 237 -9.49 -12.46 -20.16
CA TYR A 237 -8.37 -11.59 -20.52
C TYR A 237 -7.59 -12.11 -21.72
N GLU A 238 -7.20 -13.39 -21.71
CA GLU A 238 -6.47 -14.01 -22.81
C GLU A 238 -7.29 -14.05 -24.11
N THR A 239 -8.59 -14.26 -24.03
CA THR A 239 -9.49 -14.20 -25.19
C THR A 239 -9.55 -12.79 -25.78
N LEU A 240 -9.77 -11.78 -24.95
CA LEU A 240 -9.87 -10.37 -25.36
C LEU A 240 -8.55 -9.84 -25.94
N LYS A 241 -7.41 -10.29 -25.39
CA LYS A 241 -6.07 -9.96 -25.86
C LYS A 241 -5.80 -10.45 -27.29
N ARG A 242 -6.29 -11.63 -27.67
CA ARG A 242 -6.11 -12.20 -29.02
C ARG A 242 -6.93 -11.48 -30.09
N VAL A 243 -8.10 -10.96 -29.73
CA VAL A 243 -9.01 -10.32 -30.70
C VAL A 243 -8.76 -8.82 -30.86
N ARG A 244 -7.93 -8.19 -30.01
CA ARG A 244 -7.74 -6.72 -29.94
C ARG A 244 -7.29 -6.05 -31.25
N TYR A 245 -6.64 -6.79 -32.15
CA TYR A 245 -6.14 -6.26 -33.42
C TYR A 245 -7.16 -6.34 -34.57
N ARG A 246 -8.35 -6.92 -34.33
CA ARG A 246 -9.41 -6.96 -35.34
C ARG A 246 -10.11 -5.61 -35.41
N SER A 247 -10.48 -5.19 -36.61
CA SER A 247 -11.27 -3.97 -36.80
C SER A 247 -12.59 -4.07 -36.03
N GLY A 248 -12.90 -3.05 -35.22
CA GLY A 248 -14.10 -3.02 -34.37
C GLY A 248 -14.06 -3.95 -33.14
N ALA A 249 -12.91 -4.57 -32.82
CA ALA A 249 -12.81 -5.43 -31.66
C ALA A 249 -12.98 -4.67 -30.35
N ARG A 250 -13.79 -5.23 -29.45
CA ARG A 250 -13.81 -4.84 -28.04
C ARG A 250 -12.71 -5.61 -27.31
N PHE A 251 -11.85 -4.89 -26.60
CA PHE A 251 -10.83 -5.46 -25.72
C PHE A 251 -10.99 -4.85 -24.32
N PHE A 252 -10.61 -5.60 -23.29
CA PHE A 252 -10.62 -5.08 -21.93
C PHE A 252 -9.60 -3.97 -21.77
N GLN A 253 -10.02 -2.86 -21.18
CA GLN A 253 -9.18 -1.70 -20.90
C GLN A 253 -9.09 -1.53 -19.39
N LEU A 254 -7.90 -1.76 -18.84
CA LEU A 254 -7.52 -1.28 -17.52
C LEU A 254 -6.83 0.07 -17.69
N HIS A 255 -7.44 1.13 -17.18
CA HIS A 255 -6.88 2.47 -17.22
C HIS A 255 -6.58 2.96 -15.81
N VAL A 256 -5.30 3.01 -15.45
CA VAL A 256 -4.86 3.54 -14.17
C VAL A 256 -4.51 5.02 -14.34
N ILE A 257 -5.23 5.90 -13.65
CA ILE A 257 -4.88 7.32 -13.56
C ILE A 257 -3.82 7.45 -12.46
N PRO A 258 -2.59 7.89 -12.77
CA PRO A 258 -1.52 7.92 -11.79
C PRO A 258 -1.70 9.06 -10.78
N VAL A 259 -1.15 8.86 -9.59
CA VAL A 259 -0.93 9.92 -8.61
C VAL A 259 0.12 10.89 -9.13
N LYS A 260 -0.16 12.20 -9.09
CA LYS A 260 0.82 13.23 -9.47
C LYS A 260 1.75 13.52 -8.30
N ASN A 261 3.04 13.75 -8.62
CA ASN A 261 4.09 14.11 -7.66
C ASN A 261 4.37 13.05 -6.57
N TYR A 262 4.03 11.79 -6.82
CA TYR A 262 4.29 10.68 -5.90
C TYR A 262 5.49 9.85 -6.34
N THR A 263 6.25 9.39 -5.34
CA THR A 263 7.31 8.40 -5.46
C THR A 263 7.19 7.43 -4.30
N HIS A 264 7.80 6.26 -4.39
CA HIS A 264 7.86 5.33 -3.27
C HIS A 264 8.68 5.86 -2.08
N LYS A 265 9.41 6.97 -2.19
CA LYS A 265 10.05 7.64 -1.03
C LYS A 265 9.08 8.55 -0.26
N SER A 266 7.88 8.77 -0.78
CA SER A 266 6.90 9.69 -0.21
C SER A 266 6.27 9.13 1.07
N LYS A 267 6.02 10.02 2.03
CA LYS A 267 5.29 9.71 3.27
C LYS A 267 3.96 10.45 3.24
N TYR A 268 3.00 9.91 2.48
CA TYR A 268 1.69 10.52 2.34
C TYR A 268 0.88 10.39 3.64
N VAL A 269 0.31 11.50 4.11
CA VAL A 269 -0.58 11.55 5.27
C VAL A 269 -2.02 11.46 4.78
N LEU A 270 -2.76 10.49 5.31
CA LEU A 270 -4.13 10.27 4.89
C LEU A 270 -5.03 11.40 5.42
N PRO A 271 -5.77 12.10 4.54
CA PRO A 271 -6.69 13.17 4.96
C PRO A 271 -7.95 12.63 5.65
N VAL A 272 -8.28 11.36 5.42
CA VAL A 272 -9.43 10.66 5.98
C VAL A 272 -8.97 9.34 6.56
N LYS A 273 -9.36 9.04 7.79
CA LYS A 273 -9.04 7.74 8.41
C LYS A 273 -9.65 6.60 7.58
N PRO A 274 -8.87 5.57 7.21
CA PRO A 274 -9.32 4.55 6.27
C PRO A 274 -10.28 3.53 6.91
N SER A 275 -10.20 3.34 8.24
CA SER A 275 -11.14 2.54 9.02
C SER A 275 -11.32 3.10 10.43
N PRO A 276 -12.38 2.69 11.18
CA PRO A 276 -12.60 3.15 12.55
C PRO A 276 -11.42 2.88 13.51
N ASN A 277 -10.69 1.78 13.29
CA ASN A 277 -9.56 1.37 14.13
C ASN A 277 -8.18 1.74 13.56
N LEU A 278 -8.12 2.47 12.44
CA LEU A 278 -6.91 3.13 11.95
C LEU A 278 -7.09 4.65 12.00
N PRO A 279 -7.22 5.24 13.21
CA PRO A 279 -7.62 6.63 13.36
C PRO A 279 -6.54 7.64 12.96
N ASP A 280 -5.26 7.25 13.00
CA ASP A 280 -4.11 8.12 12.76
C ASP A 280 -2.99 7.38 12.00
N MET A 281 -1.97 8.14 11.54
CA MET A 281 -0.84 7.58 10.79
C MET A 281 0.00 6.61 11.61
N GLN A 282 0.06 6.78 12.93
CA GLN A 282 0.79 5.88 13.82
C GLN A 282 0.16 4.49 13.80
N SER A 283 -1.17 4.40 13.91
CA SER A 283 -1.89 3.13 13.75
C SER A 283 -1.66 2.54 12.36
N ILE A 284 -1.70 3.34 11.29
CA ILE A 284 -1.47 2.87 9.91
C ILE A 284 -0.07 2.27 9.73
N TYR A 285 0.96 2.91 10.27
CA TYR A 285 2.33 2.40 10.15
C TYR A 285 2.54 1.15 11.04
N TRP A 286 1.98 1.14 12.24
CA TRP A 286 2.08 -0.03 13.12
C TRP A 286 1.27 -1.23 12.64
N TYR A 287 0.22 -1.01 11.85
CA TYR A 287 -0.73 -2.04 11.43
C TYR A 287 -0.05 -3.27 10.81
N ALA A 288 0.96 -3.07 9.96
CA ALA A 288 1.74 -4.15 9.35
C ALA A 288 2.37 -5.12 10.38
N SER A 289 2.72 -4.61 11.56
CA SER A 289 3.37 -5.38 12.64
C SER A 289 2.35 -5.86 13.68
N THR A 290 1.42 -4.99 14.08
CA THR A 290 0.55 -5.24 15.23
C THR A 290 -0.74 -5.96 14.85
N CYS A 291 -1.13 -6.00 13.57
CA CYS A 291 -2.28 -6.79 13.13
C CYS A 291 -2.06 -8.31 13.30
N PHE A 292 -0.83 -8.80 13.43
CA PHE A 292 -0.60 -10.21 13.78
C PHE A 292 -1.21 -10.59 15.14
N PHE A 293 -1.35 -9.64 16.07
CA PHE A 293 -2.02 -9.89 17.34
C PHE A 293 -3.53 -10.13 17.20
N GLU A 294 -4.15 -9.80 16.07
CA GLU A 294 -5.51 -10.29 15.78
C GLU A 294 -5.55 -11.82 15.73
N GLY A 295 -4.45 -12.45 15.29
CA GLY A 295 -4.22 -13.88 15.28
C GLY A 295 -3.79 -14.49 16.62
N THR A 296 -3.76 -13.73 17.71
CA THR A 296 -3.38 -14.22 19.04
C THR A 296 -4.47 -13.95 20.08
N THR A 297 -4.27 -14.36 21.32
CA THR A 297 -5.16 -14.01 22.44
C THR A 297 -5.02 -12.57 22.90
N PHE A 298 -3.98 -11.83 22.47
CA PHE A 298 -3.71 -10.48 22.94
C PHE A 298 -4.68 -9.47 22.32
N SER A 299 -4.97 -8.41 23.07
CA SER A 299 -5.59 -7.21 22.52
C SER A 299 -4.54 -6.41 21.75
N GLU A 300 -4.88 -6.07 20.52
CA GLU A 300 -4.18 -5.11 19.64
C GLU A 300 -4.63 -3.66 19.89
N GLY A 301 -5.21 -3.37 21.06
CA GLY A 301 -5.58 -2.00 21.46
C GLY A 301 -6.92 -1.51 20.91
N ARG A 302 -7.65 -2.32 20.12
CA ARG A 302 -9.05 -2.04 19.77
C ARG A 302 -9.87 -1.81 21.04
N GLY A 303 -10.80 -0.86 20.97
CA GLY A 303 -11.56 -0.41 22.15
C GLY A 303 -10.83 0.61 23.04
N THR A 304 -9.70 1.15 22.59
CA THR A 304 -9.00 2.27 23.24
C THR A 304 -8.89 3.45 22.30
N ALA A 305 -8.32 4.57 22.76
CA ALA A 305 -7.99 5.71 21.91
C ALA A 305 -6.83 5.45 20.93
N LYS A 306 -6.11 4.33 21.07
CA LYS A 306 -4.86 4.04 20.34
C LYS A 306 -4.82 2.60 19.81
N PRO A 307 -5.81 2.19 19.01
CA PRO A 307 -5.82 0.87 18.36
C PRO A 307 -4.56 0.67 17.50
N PHE A 308 -4.05 -0.56 17.47
CA PHE A 308 -2.80 -0.97 16.82
C PHE A 308 -1.52 -0.31 17.33
N GLN A 309 -1.61 0.61 18.29
CA GLN A 309 -0.46 1.20 18.98
C GLN A 309 -0.29 0.61 20.39
N TYR A 310 -1.34 0.01 20.97
CA TYR A 310 -1.27 -0.73 22.22
C TYR A 310 -1.36 -2.23 21.95
N ILE A 311 -0.57 -3.02 22.68
CA ILE A 311 -0.63 -4.49 22.65
C ILE A 311 -0.60 -5.00 24.08
N GLY A 312 -1.47 -5.93 24.45
CA GLY A 312 -1.42 -6.49 25.79
C GLY A 312 -2.44 -7.59 26.09
N HIS A 313 -2.26 -8.21 27.24
CA HIS A 313 -3.13 -9.26 27.78
C HIS A 313 -3.23 -9.10 29.30
N PRO A 314 -4.34 -9.48 29.96
CA PRO A 314 -4.47 -9.41 31.42
C PRO A 314 -3.38 -10.16 32.20
N ASP A 315 -2.92 -11.28 31.65
CA ASP A 315 -1.89 -12.14 32.29
C ASP A 315 -0.44 -11.75 31.98
N MET A 316 -0.21 -10.60 31.36
CA MET A 316 1.15 -10.06 31.19
C MET A 316 1.68 -9.45 32.50
N PRO A 317 3.01 -9.30 32.66
CA PRO A 317 3.60 -8.74 33.88
C PRO A 317 3.01 -7.37 34.22
N LYS A 318 2.52 -7.22 35.46
CA LYS A 318 1.83 -6.00 35.94
C LYS A 318 2.71 -4.75 36.02
N THR A 319 4.03 -4.93 35.88
CA THR A 319 5.01 -3.84 35.80
C THR A 319 5.03 -3.16 34.42
N MET A 320 4.39 -3.75 33.41
CA MET A 320 4.30 -3.19 32.07
C MET A 320 3.21 -2.12 31.97
N PHE A 321 3.20 -1.38 30.85
CA PHE A 321 2.15 -0.41 30.56
C PHE A 321 0.77 -1.07 30.56
N SER A 322 -0.22 -0.42 31.18
CA SER A 322 -1.58 -0.94 31.29
C SER A 322 -2.59 -0.15 30.48
N PHE A 323 -3.59 -0.82 29.91
CA PHE A 323 -4.76 -0.20 29.27
C PHE A 323 -6.01 -1.08 29.46
N THR A 324 -7.20 -0.52 29.23
CA THR A 324 -8.47 -1.26 29.33
C THR A 324 -9.30 -1.07 28.06
N PRO A 325 -9.46 -2.10 27.22
CA PRO A 325 -10.36 -2.06 26.08
C PRO A 325 -11.81 -1.85 26.50
N LYS A 326 -12.52 -0.93 25.84
CA LYS A 326 -13.94 -0.62 26.01
C LYS A 326 -14.70 -0.77 24.70
N SER A 327 -16.03 -0.91 24.80
CA SER A 327 -16.89 -0.91 23.61
C SER A 327 -16.80 0.44 22.89
N THR A 328 -16.61 0.41 21.57
CA THR A 328 -16.61 1.60 20.70
C THR A 328 -17.37 1.28 19.42
N GLN A 329 -17.68 2.28 18.60
CA GLN A 329 -18.34 2.06 17.29
C GLN A 329 -17.51 1.14 16.37
N GLY A 330 -16.18 1.31 16.35
CA GLY A 330 -15.28 0.48 15.56
C GLY A 330 -14.91 -0.86 16.22
N ALA A 331 -15.17 -1.02 17.51
CA ALA A 331 -14.87 -2.26 18.21
C ALA A 331 -15.94 -2.45 19.31
N PRO A 332 -17.14 -2.95 18.96
CA PRO A 332 -18.20 -3.13 19.93
C PRO A 332 -17.87 -4.23 20.96
N ASN A 333 -17.13 -5.25 20.50
CA ASN A 333 -16.69 -6.41 21.28
C ASN A 333 -15.17 -6.63 21.15
N PRO A 334 -14.33 -5.70 21.68
CA PRO A 334 -12.87 -5.86 21.59
C PRO A 334 -12.40 -7.01 22.47
N LYS A 335 -11.24 -7.60 22.14
CA LYS A 335 -10.57 -8.58 23.02
C LYS A 335 -10.31 -7.96 24.40
N HIS A 336 -10.57 -8.73 25.45
CA HIS A 336 -10.42 -8.31 26.84
C HIS A 336 -11.24 -7.07 27.21
N LYS A 337 -12.43 -6.91 26.61
CA LYS A 337 -13.40 -5.87 26.97
C LYS A 337 -13.57 -5.79 28.48
N ASP A 338 -13.43 -4.57 29.01
CA ASP A 338 -13.55 -4.22 30.43
C ASP A 338 -12.52 -4.86 31.37
N LYS A 339 -11.47 -5.52 30.84
CA LYS A 339 -10.35 -6.07 31.62
C LYS A 339 -9.09 -5.23 31.44
N VAL A 340 -8.34 -5.07 32.53
CA VAL A 340 -7.02 -4.42 32.47
C VAL A 340 -6.04 -5.35 31.76
N CYS A 341 -5.44 -4.89 30.68
CA CYS A 341 -4.37 -5.54 29.95
C CYS A 341 -3.03 -4.89 30.29
N TYR A 342 -1.96 -5.68 30.32
CA TYR A 342 -0.59 -5.19 30.45
C TYR A 342 0.23 -5.52 29.18
N GLY A 343 1.16 -4.65 28.80
CA GLY A 343 2.02 -4.88 27.64
C GLY A 343 2.71 -3.62 27.12
N TYR A 344 2.63 -3.38 25.82
CA TYR A 344 3.41 -2.38 25.12
C TYR A 344 2.59 -1.14 24.76
N ASN A 345 3.18 0.03 24.97
CA ASN A 345 2.73 1.29 24.39
C ASN A 345 3.69 1.67 23.25
N LEU A 346 3.24 1.52 22.01
CA LEU A 346 4.00 1.86 20.80
C LEU A 346 3.67 3.24 20.23
N SER A 347 2.80 4.01 20.92
CA SER A 347 2.44 5.37 20.49
C SER A 347 3.65 6.32 20.54
N GLY A 348 3.50 7.46 19.87
CA GLY A 348 4.52 8.49 19.76
C GLY A 348 4.18 9.47 18.64
N THR A 349 5.11 10.37 18.32
CA THR A 349 4.98 11.21 17.13
C THR A 349 5.09 10.35 15.86
N THR A 350 4.62 10.87 14.72
CA THR A 350 4.71 10.17 13.43
C THR A 350 6.16 9.82 13.10
N ASP A 351 7.09 10.75 13.34
CA ASP A 351 8.52 10.56 13.07
C ASP A 351 9.15 9.51 13.99
N ASP A 352 8.77 9.49 15.27
CA ASP A 352 9.25 8.48 16.21
C ASP A 352 8.76 7.08 15.82
N VAL A 353 7.50 6.98 15.39
CA VAL A 353 6.94 5.71 14.91
C VAL A 353 7.65 5.25 13.64
N LEU A 354 7.90 6.13 12.68
CA LEU A 354 8.66 5.80 11.46
C LEU A 354 10.06 5.28 11.79
N LYS A 355 10.78 5.91 12.73
CA LYS A 355 12.09 5.44 13.20
C LYS A 355 12.00 4.07 13.86
N LYS A 356 10.98 3.83 14.70
CA LYS A 356 10.78 2.54 15.40
C LYS A 356 10.41 1.40 14.46
N ILE A 357 9.70 1.70 13.37
CA ILE A 357 9.32 0.72 12.34
C ILE A 357 10.50 0.37 11.45
N ASP A 358 11.44 1.29 11.23
CA ASP A 358 12.70 1.03 10.52
C ASP A 358 12.48 0.32 9.17
N ASN A 359 11.44 0.73 8.44
CA ASN A 359 11.04 0.15 7.16
C ASN A 359 10.90 -1.39 7.20
N LYS A 360 10.41 -1.93 8.32
CA LYS A 360 10.30 -3.36 8.60
C LYS A 360 9.02 -3.68 9.36
N VAL A 361 8.49 -4.88 9.12
CA VAL A 361 7.48 -5.52 9.98
C VAL A 361 8.16 -5.92 11.30
N GLN A 362 7.82 -5.25 12.40
CA GLN A 362 8.46 -5.40 13.70
C GLN A 362 7.91 -6.62 14.45
N ILE A 363 8.43 -7.82 14.15
CA ILE A 363 7.99 -9.08 14.80
C ILE A 363 8.52 -9.24 16.23
N LYS A 364 9.51 -8.44 16.66
CA LYS A 364 10.06 -8.50 18.02
C LYS A 364 9.00 -8.43 19.12
N TYR A 365 7.95 -7.63 18.94
CA TYR A 365 6.88 -7.52 19.94
C TYR A 365 6.07 -8.82 20.03
N LEU A 366 5.87 -9.52 18.90
CA LEU A 366 5.20 -10.82 18.87
C LEU A 366 6.06 -11.90 19.54
N LEU A 367 7.38 -11.88 19.28
CA LEU A 367 8.36 -12.75 19.94
C LEU A 367 8.40 -12.53 21.45
N ASP A 368 8.53 -11.28 21.88
CA ASP A 368 8.61 -10.92 23.29
C ASP A 368 7.29 -11.21 24.02
N ALA A 369 6.15 -10.92 23.39
CA ALA A 369 4.84 -11.29 23.93
C ALA A 369 4.73 -12.81 24.08
N TYR A 370 5.09 -13.60 23.05
CA TYR A 370 5.07 -15.05 23.14
C TYR A 370 6.00 -15.54 24.25
N LYS A 371 7.19 -14.97 24.41
CA LYS A 371 8.17 -15.34 25.46
C LYS A 371 7.67 -15.04 26.87
N LEU A 372 7.01 -13.91 27.08
CA LEU A 372 6.53 -13.49 28.41
C LEU A 372 5.19 -14.12 28.81
N PHE A 373 4.34 -14.47 27.84
CA PHE A 373 3.00 -14.95 28.11
C PHE A 373 3.01 -16.35 28.76
N PRO A 374 2.35 -16.58 29.91
CA PRO A 374 2.41 -17.88 30.59
C PRO A 374 1.79 -19.03 29.78
N ASP A 375 0.65 -18.78 29.12
CA ASP A 375 -0.10 -19.82 28.39
C ASP A 375 0.34 -19.95 26.92
N LYS A 376 1.48 -20.60 26.69
CA LYS A 376 2.03 -20.82 25.34
C LYS A 376 1.08 -21.59 24.43
N ALA A 377 0.31 -22.52 25.00
CA ALA A 377 -0.56 -23.42 24.25
C ALA A 377 -1.68 -22.65 23.52
N ASN A 378 -2.22 -21.61 24.17
CA ASN A 378 -3.32 -20.82 23.62
C ASN A 378 -2.90 -19.48 23.03
N PHE A 379 -1.61 -19.14 23.00
CA PHE A 379 -1.16 -17.83 22.50
C PHE A 379 -1.64 -17.54 21.08
N PHE A 380 -1.47 -18.50 20.16
CA PHE A 380 -1.84 -18.36 18.75
C PHE A 380 -3.26 -18.89 18.49
N GLY A 381 -4.11 -18.04 17.93
CA GLY A 381 -5.43 -18.41 17.43
C GLY A 381 -5.38 -18.95 15.99
N LYS A 382 -6.55 -19.34 15.46
CA LYS A 382 -6.67 -19.98 14.13
C LYS A 382 -6.36 -19.05 12.95
N SER A 383 -6.36 -17.73 13.15
CA SER A 383 -6.19 -16.74 12.08
C SER A 383 -4.74 -16.32 11.85
N ILE A 384 -3.79 -16.66 12.74
CA ILE A 384 -2.39 -16.22 12.59
C ILE A 384 -1.79 -16.66 11.26
N ASP A 385 -2.03 -17.91 10.84
CA ASP A 385 -1.45 -18.43 9.60
C ASP A 385 -2.03 -17.75 8.36
N ARG A 386 -3.30 -17.32 8.42
CA ARG A 386 -3.93 -16.53 7.33
C ARG A 386 -3.37 -15.10 7.28
N LEU A 387 -3.16 -14.48 8.43
CA LEU A 387 -2.58 -13.14 8.52
C LEU A 387 -1.10 -13.13 8.09
N ALA A 388 -0.32 -14.11 8.56
CA ALA A 388 1.07 -14.35 8.16
C ALA A 388 1.19 -14.82 6.71
N GLY A 389 0.17 -15.53 6.21
CA GLY A 389 0.17 -16.11 4.88
C GLY A 389 0.95 -17.42 4.78
N THR A 390 1.27 -18.02 5.93
CA THR A 390 2.05 -19.25 6.07
C THR A 390 1.89 -19.75 7.50
N ASN A 391 2.04 -21.05 7.72
CA ASN A 391 2.14 -21.65 9.05
C ASN A 391 3.55 -21.53 9.66
N GLU A 392 4.57 -21.11 8.91
CA GLU A 392 5.95 -21.10 9.39
C GLU A 392 6.19 -20.04 10.46
N LEU A 393 5.55 -18.86 10.40
CA LEU A 393 5.78 -17.81 11.40
C LEU A 393 5.43 -18.31 12.82
N ALA A 394 4.21 -18.78 13.03
CA ALA A 394 3.79 -19.24 14.36
C ALA A 394 4.58 -20.48 14.81
N LYS A 395 4.92 -21.38 13.89
CA LYS A 395 5.74 -22.57 14.15
C LYS A 395 7.16 -22.20 14.60
N GLN A 396 7.85 -21.35 13.87
CA GLN A 396 9.21 -20.91 14.20
C GLN A 396 9.28 -20.18 15.55
N ILE A 397 8.25 -19.37 15.87
CA ILE A 397 8.15 -18.72 17.18
C ILE A 397 8.00 -19.75 18.30
N LYS A 398 7.17 -20.79 18.10
CA LYS A 398 7.01 -21.88 19.07
C LYS A 398 8.30 -22.69 19.26
N GLU A 399 9.07 -22.86 18.19
CA GLU A 399 10.38 -23.53 18.19
C GLU A 399 11.51 -22.67 18.79
N GLY A 400 11.22 -21.41 19.15
CA GLY A 400 12.20 -20.52 19.77
C GLY A 400 13.23 -19.95 18.80
N LYS A 401 12.91 -19.89 17.50
CA LYS A 401 13.76 -19.26 16.48
C LYS A 401 13.97 -17.78 16.76
N THR A 402 15.16 -17.30 16.46
CA THR A 402 15.51 -15.87 16.56
C THR A 402 14.82 -15.06 15.46
N GLU A 403 14.67 -13.75 15.66
CA GLU A 403 14.14 -12.86 14.62
C GLU A 403 14.95 -12.96 13.31
N ALA A 404 16.27 -13.10 13.40
CA ALA A 404 17.14 -13.24 12.24
C ALA A 404 16.84 -14.52 11.44
N GLU A 405 16.68 -15.67 12.11
CA GLU A 405 16.32 -16.94 11.46
C GLU A 405 14.94 -16.88 10.80
N ILE A 406 13.96 -16.30 11.49
CA ILE A 406 12.59 -16.15 10.96
C ILE A 406 12.61 -15.28 9.70
N ARG A 407 13.29 -14.13 9.74
CA ARG A 407 13.44 -13.24 8.58
C ARG A 407 14.15 -13.92 7.42
N GLN A 408 15.24 -14.63 7.70
CA GLN A 408 15.99 -15.37 6.70
C GLN A 408 15.11 -16.40 5.96
N SER A 409 14.13 -17.00 6.65
CA SER A 409 13.25 -17.99 6.03
C SER A 409 12.29 -17.44 4.97
N TRP A 410 11.88 -16.17 5.06
CA TRP A 410 10.99 -15.56 4.04
C TRP A 410 11.73 -14.70 3.01
N GLU A 411 13.00 -14.38 3.26
CA GLU A 411 13.79 -13.52 2.37
C GLU A 411 13.85 -14.02 0.91
N PRO A 412 13.97 -15.33 0.61
CA PRO A 412 13.98 -15.79 -0.79
C PRO A 412 12.71 -15.38 -1.56
N LYS A 413 11.53 -15.68 -1.00
CA LYS A 413 10.24 -15.28 -1.61
C LYS A 413 10.07 -13.76 -1.65
N LEU A 414 10.58 -13.05 -0.63
CA LEU A 414 10.52 -11.59 -0.58
C LEU A 414 11.34 -10.96 -1.72
N SER A 415 12.54 -11.49 -1.97
CA SER A 415 13.41 -11.09 -3.06
C SER A 415 12.80 -11.40 -4.44
N GLU A 416 12.18 -12.57 -4.61
CA GLU A 416 11.41 -12.91 -5.82
C GLU A 416 10.28 -11.90 -6.07
N PHE A 417 9.50 -11.59 -5.03
CA PHE A 417 8.43 -10.60 -5.13
C PHE A 417 8.96 -9.21 -5.51
N LYS A 418 10.05 -8.74 -4.91
CA LYS A 418 10.67 -7.45 -5.26
C LYS A 418 11.08 -7.40 -6.74
N ALA A 419 11.60 -8.50 -7.29
CA ALA A 419 11.94 -8.59 -8.71
C ALA A 419 10.71 -8.55 -9.61
N ILE A 420 9.61 -9.19 -9.23
CA ILE A 420 8.32 -9.13 -9.95
C ILE A 420 7.76 -7.70 -9.90
N ARG A 421 7.65 -7.12 -8.69
CA ARG A 421 7.10 -5.77 -8.44
C ARG A 421 7.74 -4.71 -9.33
N LYS A 422 9.07 -4.73 -9.52
CA LYS A 422 9.81 -3.75 -10.33
C LYS A 422 9.31 -3.61 -11.77
N GLN A 423 8.72 -4.66 -12.35
CA GLN A 423 8.18 -4.63 -13.71
C GLN A 423 6.87 -3.82 -13.83
N TYR A 424 6.22 -3.55 -12.69
CA TYR A 424 4.88 -2.97 -12.63
C TYR A 424 4.84 -1.61 -11.92
N LEU A 425 5.99 -1.09 -11.48
CA LEU A 425 6.04 0.21 -10.84
C LEU A 425 5.73 1.33 -11.84
N MET A 426 4.84 2.22 -11.43
CA MET A 426 4.45 3.44 -12.14
C MET A 426 5.17 4.66 -11.58
N TYR A 427 5.74 4.54 -10.38
CA TYR A 427 6.41 5.63 -9.68
C TYR A 427 7.88 5.27 -9.40
N PRO A 428 8.77 6.27 -9.27
CA PRO A 428 10.16 6.02 -8.88
C PRO A 428 10.23 5.23 -7.57
N ASP A 429 11.00 4.15 -7.58
CA ASP A 429 11.13 3.23 -6.44
C ASP A 429 11.90 3.87 -5.27
N PHE A 430 11.81 3.25 -4.09
CA PHE A 430 12.57 3.68 -2.91
C PHE A 430 14.03 3.19 -2.91
N GLU A 431 14.34 2.18 -3.73
CA GLU A 431 15.68 1.59 -3.87
C GLU A 431 16.64 2.44 -4.71
#